data_AF-A0A848NLL0-F1
#
_entry.id   AF-A0A848NLL0-F1
#
_cell.length_a   1.000
_cell.length_b   1.000
_cell.length_c   1.000
_cell.angle_alpha   90.00
_cell.angle_beta   90.00
_cell.angle_gamma   90.00
#
_symmetry.space_group_name_H-M   'P 1'
#
loop_
_entity.id
_entity.type
_entity.pdbx_description
1 polymer ?
#
loop_
_entity_poly.entity_id
_entity_poly.type
_entity_poly.pdbx_seq_one_letter_code
_entity_poly.pdbx_strand_id
1 'polypeptide(L)'
;PQCQVIEVSGLLRELILALTAEPIDYPLGGRAEQIAALILSELTAARVVPIQIPWPRDRRLQIVCEAILDRPGLQRGIEDWGSEVGASARTLIRLFQAELGLNYRQWVQQVRLADAVCRLSLGEPVARIAADLGYRSASAFSAMFHRALGAPPQRYLRAQAA
;
A
#
# COMPACT_ATOMS: atom_id res chain seq x y z
N PRO A 1 11.51 -12.86 2.28
CA PRO A 1 10.35 -12.14 2.86
C PRO A 1 9.43 -11.58 1.76
N GLN A 2 8.15 -11.93 1.81
CA GLN A 2 7.11 -11.37 0.94
C GLN A 2 6.58 -10.10 1.62
N CYS A 3 6.61 -8.96 0.94
CA CYS A 3 6.03 -7.73 1.47
C CYS A 3 4.51 -7.86 1.49
N GLN A 4 3.88 -7.53 2.63
CA GLN A 4 2.45 -7.69 2.87
C GLN A 4 1.89 -6.41 3.48
N VAL A 5 0.64 -6.08 3.12
CA VAL A 5 -0.11 -5.03 3.78
C VAL A 5 -0.84 -5.66 4.96
N ILE A 6 -0.66 -5.08 6.15
CA ILE A 6 -1.31 -5.54 7.36
C ILE A 6 -2.25 -4.46 7.90
N GLU A 7 -3.27 -4.91 8.63
CA GLU A 7 -4.12 -4.03 9.42
C GLU A 7 -3.38 -3.60 10.70
N VAL A 8 -3.35 -2.30 10.95
CA VAL A 8 -2.76 -1.74 12.18
C VAL A 8 -3.84 -1.68 13.25
N SER A 9 -3.74 -2.58 14.24
CA SER A 9 -4.65 -2.57 15.40
C SER A 9 -4.52 -1.27 16.19
N GLY A 10 -5.54 -0.94 16.99
CA GLY A 10 -5.47 0.22 17.90
C GLY A 10 -4.27 0.14 18.85
N LEU A 11 -3.98 -1.07 19.37
CA LEU A 11 -2.80 -1.30 20.21
C LEU A 11 -1.49 -1.07 19.44
N LEU A 12 -1.33 -1.69 18.27
CA LEU A 12 -0.13 -1.53 17.44
C LEU A 12 0.10 -0.06 17.07
N ARG A 13 -0.96 0.68 16.74
CA ARG A 13 -0.90 2.12 16.48
C ARG A 13 -0.31 2.89 17.67
N GLU A 14 -0.86 2.69 18.87
CA GLU A 14 -0.37 3.40 20.06
C GLU A 14 1.06 2.99 20.44
N LEU A 15 1.44 1.73 20.21
CA LEU A 15 2.81 1.28 20.43
C LEU A 15 3.80 1.94 19.46
N ILE A 16 3.46 2.03 18.17
CA ILE A 16 4.27 2.73 17.17
C ILE A 16 4.45 4.20 17.60
N LEU A 17 3.36 4.88 17.96
CA LEU A 17 3.42 6.27 18.42
C LEU A 17 4.27 6.41 19.69
N ALA A 18 4.11 5.51 20.66
CA ALA A 18 4.92 5.50 21.86
C ALA A 18 6.41 5.30 21.57
N LEU A 19 6.78 4.39 20.65
CA LEU A 19 8.16 4.18 20.25
C LEU A 19 8.74 5.38 19.50
N THR A 20 7.95 6.05 18.66
CA THR A 20 8.40 7.26 17.94
C THR A 20 8.70 8.45 18.85
N ALA A 21 8.19 8.43 20.08
CA ALA A 21 8.50 9.42 21.10
C ALA A 21 9.76 9.09 21.92
N GLU A 22 10.30 7.88 21.80
CA GLU A 22 11.57 7.48 22.43
C GLU A 22 12.77 7.94 21.57
N PRO A 23 13.96 8.14 22.16
CA PRO A 23 15.18 8.41 21.40
C PRO A 23 15.50 7.27 20.42
N ILE A 24 16.13 7.59 19.28
CA ILE A 24 16.59 6.58 18.29
C ILE A 24 17.52 5.56 18.96
N ASP A 25 18.44 6.05 19.80
CA ASP A 25 19.31 5.22 20.62
C ASP A 25 18.71 5.08 22.02
N TYR A 26 18.19 3.90 22.34
CA TYR A 26 17.63 3.58 23.65
C TYR A 26 18.38 2.42 24.32
N PRO A 27 18.45 2.41 25.67
CA PRO A 27 19.12 1.34 26.39
C PRO A 27 18.38 0.00 26.25
N LEU A 28 19.14 -1.08 26.10
CA LEU A 28 18.64 -2.43 26.25
C LEU A 28 18.17 -2.66 27.70
N GLY A 29 17.10 -3.40 27.88
CA GLY A 29 16.34 -3.61 29.11
C GLY A 29 15.33 -2.49 29.42
N GLY A 30 15.30 -1.41 28.62
CA GLY A 30 14.45 -0.25 28.85
C GLY A 30 13.03 -0.37 28.32
N ARG A 31 12.19 0.62 28.64
CA ARG A 31 10.81 0.74 28.14
C ARG A 31 10.72 0.69 26.61
N ALA A 32 11.63 1.38 25.91
CA ALA A 32 11.65 1.40 24.45
C ALA A 32 11.86 0.01 23.83
N GLU A 33 12.73 -0.83 24.41
CA GLU A 33 12.90 -2.21 23.95
C GLU A 33 11.63 -3.04 24.17
N GLN A 34 10.97 -2.88 25.32
CA GLN A 34 9.71 -3.59 25.61
C GLN A 34 8.61 -3.19 24.62
N ILE A 35 8.51 -1.90 24.28
CA ILE A 35 7.57 -1.41 23.27
C ILE A 35 7.92 -2.00 21.90
N ALA A 36 9.20 -1.96 21.50
CA ALA A 36 9.66 -2.53 20.23
C ALA A 36 9.37 -4.03 20.13
N ALA A 37 9.61 -4.79 21.20
CA ALA A 37 9.30 -6.21 21.27
C ALA A 37 7.81 -6.49 21.12
N LEU A 38 6.96 -5.68 21.76
CA LEU A 38 5.51 -5.81 21.63
C LEU A 38 5.02 -5.43 20.23
N ILE A 39 5.61 -4.41 19.60
CA ILE A 39 5.34 -4.08 18.19
C ILE A 39 5.65 -5.30 17.30
N LEU A 40 6.81 -5.96 17.47
CA LEU A 40 7.16 -7.14 16.68
C LEU A 40 6.18 -8.30 16.89
N SER A 41 5.70 -8.48 18.13
CA SER A 41 4.64 -9.46 18.44
C SER A 41 3.33 -9.13 17.73
N GLU A 42 2.87 -7.88 17.83
CA GLU A 42 1.66 -7.39 17.17
C GLU A 42 1.75 -7.49 15.64
N LEU A 43 2.91 -7.14 15.05
CA LEU A 43 3.16 -7.29 13.61
C LEU A 43 3.06 -8.75 13.15
N THR A 44 3.50 -9.69 13.99
CA THR A 44 3.41 -11.13 13.67
C THR A 44 1.98 -11.65 13.75
N ALA A 45 1.15 -11.08 14.63
CA ALA A 45 -0.26 -11.43 14.81
C ALA A 45 -1.21 -10.63 13.89
N ALA A 46 -0.70 -9.59 13.22
CA ALA A 46 -1.52 -8.68 12.45
C ALA A 46 -2.24 -9.37 11.29
N ARG A 47 -3.49 -8.97 11.05
CA ARG A 47 -4.27 -9.49 9.93
C ARG A 47 -3.72 -8.95 8.62
N VAL A 48 -3.37 -9.86 7.72
CA VAL A 48 -2.93 -9.52 6.38
C VAL A 48 -4.14 -9.09 5.55
N VAL A 49 -4.12 -7.87 5.04
CA VAL A 49 -5.08 -7.41 4.04
C VAL A 49 -4.71 -8.09 2.71
N PRO A 50 -5.67 -8.52 1.87
CA PRO A 50 -5.40 -9.15 0.58
C PRO A 50 -4.90 -8.13 -0.46
N ILE A 51 -3.94 -7.29 -0.08
CA ILE A 51 -3.22 -6.34 -0.92
C ILE A 51 -1.76 -6.75 -0.93
N GLN A 52 -1.21 -6.93 -2.13
CA GLN A 52 0.19 -7.31 -2.33
C GLN A 52 0.87 -6.28 -3.23
N ILE A 53 1.87 -5.58 -2.67
CA ILE A 53 2.72 -4.63 -3.39
C ILE A 53 4.14 -5.20 -3.39
N PRO A 54 4.42 -6.24 -4.21
CA PRO A 54 5.77 -6.77 -4.34
C PRO A 54 6.72 -5.68 -4.86
N TRP A 55 7.95 -5.68 -4.36
CA TRP A 55 8.95 -4.66 -4.67
C TRP A 55 10.01 -5.15 -5.65
N PRO A 56 10.31 -4.40 -6.71
CA PRO A 56 11.29 -4.82 -7.72
C PRO A 56 12.73 -4.67 -7.26
N ARG A 57 13.61 -5.46 -7.89
CA ARG A 57 15.06 -5.34 -7.77
C ARG A 57 15.68 -4.58 -8.94
N ASP A 58 15.09 -4.66 -10.15
CA ASP A 58 15.55 -3.89 -11.30
C ASP A 58 15.32 -2.38 -11.07
N ARG A 59 16.39 -1.60 -11.18
CA ARG A 59 16.37 -0.14 -10.96
C ARG A 59 15.35 0.60 -11.84
N ARG A 60 15.08 0.11 -13.05
CA ARG A 60 14.10 0.74 -13.95
C ARG A 60 12.68 0.52 -13.45
N LEU A 61 12.40 -0.68 -12.94
CA LEU A 61 11.12 -0.94 -12.29
C LEU A 61 10.97 -0.17 -10.99
N GLN A 62 12.05 -0.02 -10.20
CA GLN A 62 12.02 0.81 -8.99
C GLN A 62 11.59 2.24 -9.29
N ILE A 63 12.17 2.88 -10.32
CA ILE A 63 11.77 4.24 -10.74
C ILE A 63 10.27 4.30 -11.09
N VAL A 64 9.76 3.33 -11.87
CA VAL A 64 8.34 3.25 -12.23
C VAL A 64 7.46 3.06 -10.99
N CYS A 65 7.84 2.12 -10.11
CA CYS A 65 7.09 1.78 -8.90
C CYS A 65 7.06 2.94 -7.90
N GLU A 66 8.19 3.62 -7.68
CA GLU A 66 8.32 4.80 -6.82
C GLU A 66 7.42 5.93 -7.33
N ALA A 67 7.49 6.26 -8.62
CA ALA A 67 6.68 7.34 -9.18
C ALA A 67 5.16 7.08 -9.07
N ILE A 68 4.73 5.81 -9.09
CA ILE A 68 3.33 5.43 -8.90
C ILE A 68 2.96 5.42 -7.41
N LEU A 69 3.86 5.02 -6.51
CA LEU A 69 3.63 5.12 -5.07
C LEU A 69 3.49 6.58 -4.63
N ASP A 70 4.33 7.47 -5.17
CA ASP A 70 4.28 8.91 -4.87
C ASP A 70 3.00 9.56 -5.39
N ARG A 71 2.48 9.08 -6.53
CA ARG A 71 1.25 9.59 -7.16
C ARG A 71 0.37 8.45 -7.67
N PRO A 72 -0.40 7.77 -6.78
CA PRO A 72 -1.23 6.62 -7.19
C PRO A 72 -2.30 6.93 -8.24
N GLY A 73 -2.74 8.19 -8.31
CA GLY A 73 -3.69 8.69 -9.30
C GLY A 73 -3.12 8.90 -10.70
N LEU A 74 -1.81 8.76 -10.90
CA LEU A 74 -1.15 9.00 -12.18
C LEU A 74 -1.77 8.13 -13.29
N GLN A 75 -2.16 8.77 -14.39
CA GLN A 75 -2.77 8.13 -15.55
C GLN A 75 -1.71 7.89 -16.63
N ARG A 76 -0.72 7.03 -16.33
CA ARG A 76 0.31 6.61 -17.29
C ARG A 76 0.19 5.12 -17.61
N GLY A 77 0.24 4.79 -18.89
CA GLY A 77 0.39 3.44 -19.39
C GLY A 77 1.82 2.93 -19.23
N ILE A 78 2.04 1.65 -19.52
CA ILE A 78 3.39 1.07 -19.47
C ILE A 78 4.28 1.62 -20.60
N GLU A 79 3.66 2.05 -21.68
CA GLU A 79 4.25 2.64 -22.87
C GLU A 79 4.89 4.00 -22.59
N ASP A 80 4.34 4.74 -21.63
CA ASP A 80 4.77 6.11 -21.33
C ASP A 80 6.11 6.17 -20.59
N TRP A 81 6.57 5.05 -20.00
CA TRP A 81 7.78 5.01 -19.18
C TRP A 81 9.08 4.89 -19.97
N GLY A 82 9.00 4.52 -21.26
CA GLY A 82 10.18 4.06 -21.99
C GLY A 82 11.27 5.12 -22.17
N SER A 83 10.89 6.39 -22.31
CA SER A 83 11.83 7.53 -22.39
C SER A 83 12.49 7.85 -21.05
N GLU A 84 11.84 7.54 -19.93
CA GLU A 84 12.29 7.90 -18.59
C GLU A 84 13.25 6.86 -18.02
N VAL A 85 12.97 5.57 -18.25
CA VAL A 85 13.76 4.47 -17.67
C VAL A 85 14.65 3.75 -18.68
N GLY A 86 14.66 4.21 -19.94
CA GLY A 86 15.51 3.65 -21.01
C GLY A 86 15.16 2.20 -21.37
N ALA A 87 13.89 1.82 -21.32
CA ALA A 87 13.43 0.47 -21.65
C ALA A 87 12.14 0.47 -22.46
N SER A 88 12.05 -0.43 -23.44
CA SER A 88 10.79 -0.60 -24.18
C SER A 88 9.66 -1.10 -23.27
N ALA A 89 8.41 -0.79 -23.64
CA ALA A 89 7.23 -1.33 -22.96
C ALA A 89 7.26 -2.87 -22.86
N ARG A 90 7.72 -3.55 -23.92
CA ARG A 90 7.89 -5.02 -23.93
C ARG A 90 8.86 -5.49 -22.84
N THR A 91 9.97 -4.78 -22.67
CA THR A 91 10.94 -5.07 -21.60
C THR A 91 10.31 -4.88 -20.23
N LEU A 92 9.61 -3.77 -20.00
CA LEU A 92 8.95 -3.48 -18.72
C LEU A 92 7.87 -4.52 -18.39
N ILE A 93 7.02 -4.88 -19.35
CA ILE A 93 5.98 -5.91 -19.14
C ILE A 93 6.60 -7.23 -18.69
N ARG A 94 7.70 -7.64 -19.35
CA ARG A 94 8.41 -8.87 -18.99
C ARG A 94 9.02 -8.78 -17.59
N LEU A 95 9.59 -7.64 -17.21
CA LEU A 95 10.17 -7.43 -15.89
C LEU A 95 9.10 -7.44 -14.79
N PHE A 96 7.96 -6.77 -15.01
CA PHE A 96 6.82 -6.79 -14.09
C PHE A 96 6.37 -8.23 -13.80
N GLN A 97 6.20 -9.04 -14.84
CA GLN A 97 5.84 -10.45 -14.66
C GLN A 97 6.95 -11.26 -13.97
N ALA A 98 8.21 -11.08 -14.37
CA ALA A 98 9.32 -11.88 -13.87
C ALA A 98 9.69 -11.58 -12.40
N GLU A 99 9.65 -10.31 -11.99
CA GLU A 99 10.06 -9.91 -10.63
C GLU A 99 8.89 -9.78 -9.67
N LEU A 100 7.74 -9.31 -10.16
CA LEU A 100 6.60 -8.96 -9.31
C LEU A 100 5.46 -9.98 -9.38
N GLY A 101 5.48 -10.90 -10.36
CA GLY A 101 4.40 -11.86 -10.58
C GLY A 101 3.06 -11.22 -10.96
N LEU A 102 3.06 -9.92 -11.28
CA LEU A 102 1.89 -9.12 -11.60
C LEU A 102 2.15 -8.36 -12.90
N ASN A 103 1.11 -8.16 -13.70
CA ASN A 103 1.21 -7.16 -14.76
C ASN A 103 1.14 -5.74 -14.19
N TYR A 104 1.62 -4.77 -14.97
CA TYR A 104 1.62 -3.35 -14.59
C TYR A 104 0.28 -2.87 -14.01
N ARG A 105 -0.84 -3.10 -14.72
CA ARG A 105 -2.15 -2.62 -14.27
C ARG A 105 -2.60 -3.26 -12.96
N GLN A 106 -2.32 -4.55 -12.77
CA GLN A 106 -2.59 -5.24 -11.51
C GLN A 106 -1.78 -4.61 -10.37
N TRP A 107 -0.48 -4.39 -10.58
CA TRP A 107 0.39 -3.79 -9.57
C TRP A 107 -0.06 -2.35 -9.21
N VAL A 108 -0.38 -1.52 -10.21
CA VAL A 108 -0.94 -0.17 -9.97
C VAL A 108 -2.26 -0.24 -9.20
N GLN A 109 -3.12 -1.22 -9.50
CA GLN A 109 -4.37 -1.42 -8.78
C GLN A 109 -4.12 -1.77 -7.30
N GLN A 110 -3.11 -2.59 -7.00
CA GLN A 110 -2.72 -2.92 -5.61
C GLN A 110 -2.25 -1.66 -4.85
N VAL A 111 -1.45 -0.81 -5.49
CA VAL A 111 -1.03 0.47 -4.90
C VAL A 111 -2.22 1.38 -4.61
N ARG A 112 -3.13 1.55 -5.58
CA ARG A 112 -4.35 2.35 -5.41
C ARG A 112 -5.25 1.82 -4.29
N LEU A 113 -5.32 0.50 -4.12
CA LEU A 113 -6.07 -0.12 -3.03
C LEU A 113 -5.43 0.17 -1.67
N ALA A 114 -4.09 0.07 -1.55
CA ALA A 114 -3.39 0.40 -0.32
C ALA A 114 -3.58 1.87 0.08
N ASP A 115 -3.39 2.79 -0.88
CA ASP A 115 -3.63 4.22 -0.66
C ASP A 115 -5.07 4.48 -0.22
N ALA A 116 -6.03 3.88 -0.91
CA ALA A 116 -7.44 3.99 -0.56
C ALA A 116 -7.73 3.50 0.86
N VAL A 117 -7.24 2.33 1.26
CA VAL A 117 -7.45 1.78 2.62
C VAL A 117 -6.88 2.73 3.67
N CYS A 118 -5.67 3.26 3.44
CA CYS A 118 -5.04 4.23 4.33
C CYS A 118 -5.87 5.52 4.47
N ARG A 119 -6.30 6.10 3.36
CA ARG A 119 -7.08 7.36 3.37
C ARG A 119 -8.48 7.17 3.94
N LEU A 120 -9.09 6.01 3.70
CA LEU A 120 -10.36 5.65 4.31
C LEU A 120 -10.24 5.56 5.83
N SER A 121 -9.16 4.99 6.37
CA SER A 121 -8.96 4.89 7.83
C SER A 121 -8.73 6.25 8.48
N LEU A 122 -8.23 7.23 7.72
CA LEU A 122 -8.14 8.64 8.11
C LEU A 122 -9.49 9.39 7.99
N GLY A 123 -10.56 8.74 7.55
CA GLY A 123 -11.89 9.32 7.44
C GLY A 123 -12.12 10.16 6.18
N GLU A 124 -11.26 10.04 5.16
CA GLU A 124 -11.43 10.82 3.93
C GLU A 124 -12.68 10.41 3.14
N PRO A 125 -13.42 11.37 2.53
CA PRO A 125 -14.60 11.05 1.73
C PRO A 125 -14.28 10.20 0.50
N VAL A 126 -15.04 9.12 0.29
CA VAL A 126 -14.90 8.20 -0.86
C VAL A 126 -14.84 8.91 -2.21
N ALA A 127 -15.65 9.96 -2.41
CA ALA A 127 -15.68 10.72 -3.66
C ALA A 127 -14.36 11.46 -3.93
N ARG A 128 -13.70 11.97 -2.88
CA ARG A 128 -12.40 12.63 -2.98
C ARG A 128 -11.31 11.63 -3.31
N ILE A 129 -11.28 10.51 -2.59
CA ILE A 129 -10.33 9.41 -2.84
C ILE A 129 -10.46 8.93 -4.30
N ALA A 130 -11.69 8.73 -4.78
CA ALA A 130 -11.93 8.30 -6.16
C ALA A 130 -11.37 9.29 -7.19
N ALA A 131 -11.61 10.59 -6.99
CA ALA A 131 -11.12 11.64 -7.89
C ALA A 131 -9.58 11.70 -7.89
N ASP A 132 -8.95 11.68 -6.71
CA ASP A 132 -7.50 11.76 -6.55
C ASP A 132 -6.79 10.52 -7.10
N LEU A 133 -7.42 9.35 -7.04
CA LEU A 133 -6.93 8.11 -7.66
C LEU A 133 -7.24 8.03 -9.17
N GLY A 134 -7.85 9.06 -9.74
CA GLY A 134 -8.14 9.19 -11.17
C GLY A 134 -9.29 8.31 -11.67
N TYR A 135 -10.25 7.96 -10.81
CA TYR A 135 -11.48 7.30 -11.21
C TYR A 135 -12.50 8.33 -11.71
N ARG A 136 -13.25 7.96 -12.77
CA ARG A 136 -14.31 8.81 -13.35
C ARG A 136 -15.48 9.07 -12.40
N SER A 137 -15.69 8.22 -11.39
CA SER A 137 -16.75 8.38 -10.40
C SER A 137 -16.47 7.59 -9.13
N ALA A 138 -17.10 8.01 -8.03
CA ALA A 138 -17.08 7.28 -6.74
C ALA A 138 -17.67 5.87 -6.86
N SER A 139 -18.63 5.66 -7.77
CA SER A 139 -19.23 4.35 -8.04
C SER A 139 -18.26 3.41 -8.74
N ALA A 140 -17.49 3.90 -9.72
CA ALA A 140 -16.47 3.11 -10.41
C ALA A 140 -15.36 2.67 -9.44
N PHE A 141 -14.94 3.58 -8.55
CA PHE A 141 -14.01 3.26 -7.48
C PHE A 141 -14.60 2.23 -6.51
N SER A 142 -15.82 2.43 -6.01
CA SER A 142 -16.47 1.50 -5.08
C SER A 142 -16.62 0.09 -5.67
N ALA A 143 -16.93 -0.03 -6.96
CA ALA A 143 -17.01 -1.31 -7.66
C ALA A 143 -15.64 -2.00 -7.77
N MET A 144 -14.58 -1.24 -8.07
CA MET A 144 -13.21 -1.74 -8.10
C MET A 144 -12.78 -2.23 -6.71
N PHE A 145 -13.03 -1.42 -5.67
CA PHE A 145 -12.69 -1.73 -4.28
C PHE A 145 -13.41 -2.99 -3.79
N HIS A 146 -14.73 -3.08 -4.04
CA HIS A 146 -15.51 -4.26 -3.68
C HIS A 146 -15.01 -5.53 -4.39
N ARG A 147 -14.65 -5.45 -5.67
CA ARG A 147 -14.11 -6.60 -6.40
C ARG A 147 -12.79 -7.09 -5.79
N ALA A 148 -11.96 -6.18 -5.28
CA ALA A 148 -10.66 -6.53 -4.73
C ALA A 148 -10.73 -7.01 -3.27
N LEU A 149 -11.53 -6.35 -2.42
CA LEU A 149 -11.56 -6.59 -0.98
C LEU A 149 -12.86 -7.25 -0.48
N GLY A 150 -13.79 -7.59 -1.36
CA GLY A 150 -15.03 -8.31 -1.05
C GLY A 150 -16.12 -7.47 -0.37
N ALA A 151 -15.85 -6.20 -0.06
CA ALA A 151 -16.81 -5.28 0.57
C ALA A 151 -16.64 -3.86 0.03
N PRO A 152 -17.71 -3.05 -0.05
CA PRO A 152 -17.58 -1.64 -0.45
C PRO A 152 -16.87 -0.82 0.64
N PRO A 153 -16.25 0.32 0.29
CA PRO A 153 -15.43 1.13 1.20
C PRO A 153 -16.05 1.41 2.58
N GLN A 154 -17.31 1.86 2.61
CA GLN A 154 -18.00 2.18 3.87
C GLN A 154 -18.23 0.96 4.77
N ARG A 155 -18.50 -0.20 4.18
CA ARG A 155 -18.70 -1.45 4.93
C ARG A 155 -17.38 -2.01 5.43
N TYR A 156 -16.33 -1.88 4.62
CA TYR A 156 -14.97 -2.26 4.99
C TYR A 156 -14.50 -1.48 6.22
N LEU A 157 -14.70 -0.15 6.25
CA LEU A 157 -14.38 0.68 7.42
C LEU A 157 -15.12 0.28 8.69
N ARG A 158 -16.43 -0.01 8.59
CA ARG A 158 -17.21 -0.46 9.75
C ARG A 158 -16.73 -1.79 10.32
N ALA A 159 -16.15 -2.65 9.48
CA ALA A 159 -15.62 -3.94 9.90
C ALA A 159 -14.23 -3.84 10.56
N GLN A 160 -13.44 -2.79 10.26
CA GLN A 160 -12.15 -2.53 10.91
C GLN A 160 -12.29 -1.85 12.29
N ALA A 161 -13.37 -1.08 12.49
CA ALA A 161 -13.63 -0.38 13.74
C ALA A 161 -14.27 -1.25 14.83
N ALA A 162 -14.54 -2.53 14.56
CA ALA A 162 -15.22 -3.49 15.43
C ALA A 162 -14.26 -4.60 15.85
#